data_AF-A0A450XNV4-F1
#
_entry.id   AF-A0A450XNV4-F1
#
_cell.length_a   1.000
_cell.length_b   1.000
_cell.length_c   1.000
_cell.angle_alpha   90.00
_cell.angle_beta   90.00
_cell.angle_gamma   90.00
#
_symmetry.space_group_name_H-M   'P 1'
#
loop_
_entity.id
_entity.type
_entity.pdbx_description
1 polymer ?
#
loop_
_entity_poly.entity_id
_entity_poly.type
_entity_poly.pdbx_seq_one_letter_code
_entity_poly.pdbx_strand_id
1 'polypeptide(L)'
;MAERAAEALCEQGDIRPLCDFMEKKYFKVFSNRDYASANELTVKTAFLTLLFNDTLYIMESEAELERGHTDLTLIVRPDMREYLVLDILIEFKFVSLQEAGVDGKTLEKMDDAALRALPAVQAKQRDAKAGLARYQEKLRRKFGDVLRLRSFSVVAVGFERLVSEVEPWQVFPAPE
;
A
#
# COMPACT_ATOMS: atom_id res chain seq x y z
N MET A 1 8.75 -8.23 -15.57
CA MET A 1 7.59 -8.76 -14.80
C MET A 1 7.21 -7.79 -13.68
N ALA A 2 8.16 -7.38 -12.83
CA ALA A 2 7.96 -6.32 -11.84
C ALA A 2 7.51 -4.98 -12.48
N GLU A 3 8.18 -4.54 -13.54
CA GLU A 3 7.86 -3.31 -14.27
C GLU A 3 6.40 -3.29 -14.77
N ARG A 4 5.97 -4.35 -15.48
CA ARG A 4 4.57 -4.52 -15.89
C ARG A 4 3.56 -4.51 -14.73
N ALA A 5 3.96 -4.96 -13.54
CA ALA A 5 3.09 -4.91 -12.36
C ALA A 5 2.99 -3.49 -11.78
N ALA A 6 4.09 -2.72 -11.81
CA ALA A 6 4.09 -1.31 -11.44
C ALA A 6 3.30 -0.46 -12.45
N GLU A 7 3.42 -0.73 -13.75
CA GLU A 7 2.63 -0.11 -14.82
C GLU A 7 1.12 -0.34 -14.62
N ALA A 8 0.70 -1.57 -14.31
CA ALA A 8 -0.71 -1.88 -14.03
C ALA A 8 -1.27 -1.05 -12.87
N LEU A 9 -0.48 -0.84 -11.82
CA LEU A 9 -0.85 0.05 -10.73
C LEU A 9 -0.94 1.51 -11.19
N CYS A 10 0.08 2.01 -11.88
CA CYS A 10 0.19 3.41 -12.29
C CYS A 10 -0.87 3.83 -13.33
N GLU A 11 -1.18 2.95 -14.27
CA GLU A 11 -2.08 3.25 -15.39
C GLU A 11 -3.54 2.90 -15.07
N GLN A 12 -3.76 1.77 -14.39
CA GLN A 12 -5.09 1.18 -14.24
C GLN A 12 -5.58 1.21 -12.78
N GLY A 13 -4.68 1.47 -11.83
CA GLY A 13 -4.98 1.39 -10.41
C GLY A 13 -5.13 -0.06 -9.93
N ASP A 14 -4.54 -1.03 -10.64
CA ASP A 14 -4.55 -2.44 -10.23
C ASP A 14 -3.28 -2.80 -9.45
N ILE A 15 -3.41 -2.90 -8.13
CA ILE A 15 -2.30 -3.26 -7.24
C ILE A 15 -2.05 -4.78 -7.15
N ARG A 16 -3.01 -5.62 -7.57
CA ARG A 16 -2.92 -7.08 -7.41
C ARG A 16 -1.67 -7.68 -8.06
N PRO A 17 -1.31 -7.34 -9.32
CA PRO A 17 -0.11 -7.86 -9.95
C PRO A 17 1.17 -7.60 -9.14
N LEU A 18 1.23 -6.46 -8.43
CA LEU A 18 2.35 -6.08 -7.60
C LEU A 18 2.38 -6.91 -6.30
N CYS A 19 1.23 -7.08 -5.64
CA CYS A 19 1.09 -7.97 -4.48
C CYS A 19 1.47 -9.42 -4.83
N ASP A 20 0.96 -9.94 -5.94
CA ASP A 20 1.27 -11.26 -6.45
C ASP A 20 2.77 -11.45 -6.70
N PHE A 21 3.43 -10.45 -7.30
CA PHE A 21 4.86 -10.48 -7.52
C PHE A 21 5.64 -10.53 -6.20
N MET A 22 5.24 -9.70 -5.23
CA MET A 22 5.84 -9.68 -3.90
C MET A 22 5.73 -11.03 -3.20
N GLU A 23 4.54 -11.62 -3.11
CA GLU A 23 4.30 -12.94 -2.50
C GLU A 23 5.11 -14.05 -3.18
N LYS A 24 5.15 -14.06 -4.52
CA LYS A 24 5.76 -15.15 -5.31
C LYS A 24 7.27 -15.04 -5.42
N LYS A 25 7.86 -13.86 -5.22
CA LYS A 25 9.29 -13.59 -5.48
C LYS A 25 10.02 -13.08 -4.26
N TYR A 26 9.68 -11.89 -3.77
CA TYR A 26 10.46 -11.23 -2.72
C TYR A 26 10.26 -11.93 -1.38
N PHE A 27 9.01 -12.19 -1.04
CA PHE A 27 8.64 -12.76 0.24
C PHE A 27 9.16 -14.19 0.45
N LYS A 28 9.32 -14.98 -0.62
CA LYS A 28 9.89 -16.34 -0.56
C LYS A 28 11.38 -16.39 -0.20
N VAL A 29 12.08 -15.26 -0.26
CA VAL A 29 13.51 -15.20 0.07
C VAL A 29 13.73 -14.96 1.57
N PHE A 30 12.79 -14.30 2.25
CA PHE A 30 12.91 -14.04 3.68
C PHE A 30 12.86 -15.32 4.50
N SER A 31 13.70 -15.38 5.52
CA SER A 31 13.75 -16.47 6.49
C SER A 31 12.92 -16.15 7.73
N ASN A 32 12.63 -17.18 8.54
CA ASN A 32 12.00 -17.01 9.84
C ASN A 32 12.78 -16.05 10.77
N ARG A 33 14.09 -15.88 10.55
CA ARG A 33 14.90 -14.94 11.34
C ARG A 33 14.59 -13.49 10.96
N ASP A 34 14.45 -13.22 9.67
CA ASP A 34 14.13 -11.89 9.16
C ASP A 34 12.74 -11.45 9.64
N TYR A 35 11.83 -12.42 9.77
CA TYR A 35 10.50 -12.25 10.31
C TYR A 35 10.48 -11.63 11.71
N ALA A 36 11.40 -12.02 12.59
CA ALA A 36 11.42 -11.56 13.98
C ALA A 36 11.61 -10.03 14.12
N SER A 37 12.16 -9.39 13.09
CA SER A 37 12.35 -7.94 13.00
C SER A 37 11.48 -7.27 11.94
N ALA A 38 10.62 -8.02 11.25
CA ALA A 38 9.78 -7.51 10.18
C ALA A 38 8.64 -6.64 10.72
N ASN A 39 8.33 -5.56 10.00
CA ASN A 39 7.24 -4.65 10.32
C ASN A 39 6.76 -3.91 9.06
N GLU A 40 5.90 -2.91 9.23
CA GLU A 40 5.39 -2.06 8.15
C GLU A 40 6.50 -1.44 7.29
N LEU A 41 7.61 -0.98 7.90
CA LEU A 41 8.73 -0.38 7.18
C LEU A 41 9.41 -1.38 6.23
N THR A 42 9.51 -2.66 6.62
CA THR A 42 10.08 -3.70 5.75
C THR A 42 9.26 -3.87 4.48
N VAL A 43 7.93 -3.95 4.62
CA VAL A 43 7.01 -4.08 3.49
C VAL A 43 7.05 -2.83 2.61
N LYS A 44 6.96 -1.64 3.22
CA LYS A 44 7.07 -0.35 2.54
C LYS A 44 8.35 -0.26 1.70
N THR A 45 9.49 -0.62 2.29
CA THR A 45 10.79 -0.56 1.61
C THR A 45 10.82 -1.49 0.40
N ALA A 46 10.28 -2.71 0.52
CA ALA A 46 10.23 -3.65 -0.58
C ALA A 46 9.34 -3.14 -1.74
N PHE A 47 8.17 -2.58 -1.44
CA PHE A 47 7.32 -1.93 -2.46
C PHE A 47 8.01 -0.70 -3.07
N LEU A 48 8.68 0.12 -2.27
CA LEU A 48 9.42 1.29 -2.76
C LEU A 48 10.47 0.90 -3.81
N THR A 49 11.22 -0.20 -3.61
CA THR A 49 12.19 -0.66 -4.62
C THR A 49 11.58 -1.05 -5.96
N LEU A 50 10.30 -1.44 -5.98
CA LEU A 50 9.58 -1.82 -7.19
C LEU A 50 8.91 -0.63 -7.87
N LEU A 51 8.52 0.36 -7.08
CA LEU A 51 7.75 1.53 -7.51
C LEU A 51 8.61 2.77 -7.72
N PHE A 52 9.90 2.73 -7.37
CA PHE A 52 10.78 3.89 -7.46
C PHE A 52 10.90 4.37 -8.90
N ASN A 53 10.36 5.56 -9.16
CA ASN A 53 10.42 6.24 -10.45
C ASN A 53 10.34 7.76 -10.22
N ASP A 54 11.50 8.38 -10.02
CA ASP A 54 11.66 9.81 -9.83
C ASP A 54 11.56 10.63 -11.14
N THR A 55 11.51 9.95 -12.28
CA THR A 55 11.28 10.58 -13.58
C THR A 55 9.82 10.98 -13.76
N LEU A 56 8.89 10.09 -13.40
CA LEU A 56 7.44 10.34 -13.50
C LEU A 56 6.84 10.93 -12.23
N TYR A 57 7.36 10.56 -11.06
CA TYR A 57 6.74 10.86 -9.78
C TYR A 57 7.63 11.68 -8.85
N ILE A 58 7.00 12.61 -8.13
CA ILE A 58 7.48 13.10 -6.85
C ILE A 58 7.09 12.03 -5.83
N MET A 59 8.08 11.28 -5.36
CA MET A 59 7.88 10.24 -4.37
C MET A 59 8.25 10.75 -2.98
N GLU A 60 7.32 10.61 -2.04
CA GLU A 60 7.54 10.98 -0.65
C GLU A 60 7.24 9.75 0.23
N SER A 61 8.15 9.46 1.17
CA SER A 61 8.00 8.42 2.18
C SER A 61 7.89 9.02 3.59
N GLU A 62 7.46 10.28 3.65
CA GLU A 62 7.54 11.29 4.71
C GLU A 62 8.94 11.83 5.08
N ALA A 63 9.01 13.16 5.27
CA ALA A 63 10.00 13.89 6.05
C ALA A 63 9.29 15.02 6.84
N GLU A 64 9.27 14.87 8.17
CA GLU A 64 9.06 15.86 9.24
C GLU A 64 8.02 16.96 9.02
N LEU A 65 6.72 16.71 9.23
CA LEU A 65 5.76 17.70 9.78
C LEU A 65 4.39 17.01 10.01
N GLU A 66 4.02 16.87 11.28
CA GLU A 66 2.67 16.46 11.74
C GLU A 66 2.27 14.98 11.58
N ARG A 67 2.94 14.09 12.33
CA ARG A 67 2.48 12.89 13.10
C ARG A 67 1.27 12.06 12.64
N GLY A 68 0.84 12.16 11.38
CA GLY A 68 -0.21 11.41 10.74
C GLY A 68 0.34 10.89 9.43
N HIS A 69 1.19 9.88 9.55
CA HIS A 69 2.04 9.37 8.49
C HIS A 69 1.21 8.52 7.54
N THR A 70 1.39 8.73 6.23
CA THR A 70 1.10 7.70 5.23
C THR A 70 2.38 7.16 4.68
N ASP A 71 2.36 5.87 4.34
CA ASP A 71 3.60 5.18 4.09
C ASP A 71 4.25 5.50 2.75
N LEU A 72 3.49 5.61 1.65
CA LEU A 72 4.09 5.87 0.34
C LEU A 72 3.17 6.67 -0.58
N THR A 73 3.67 7.77 -1.13
CA THR A 73 2.96 8.57 -2.14
C THR A 73 3.77 8.68 -3.42
N LEU A 74 3.09 8.51 -4.56
CA LEU A 74 3.61 8.76 -5.90
C LEU A 74 2.74 9.85 -6.52
N ILE A 75 3.22 11.09 -6.55
CA ILE A 75 2.49 12.22 -7.13
C ILE A 75 3.10 12.54 -8.49
N VAL A 76 2.31 12.49 -9.56
CA VAL A 76 2.81 12.71 -10.92
C VAL A 76 3.40 14.11 -11.02
N ARG A 77 4.62 14.24 -11.53
CA ARG A 77 5.28 15.54 -11.70
C ARG A 77 4.43 16.45 -12.62
N PRO A 78 4.36 17.77 -12.36
CA PRO A 78 3.50 18.67 -13.14
C PRO A 78 3.73 18.62 -14.66
N ASP A 79 4.99 18.49 -15.07
CA ASP A 79 5.43 18.36 -16.47
C ASP A 79 5.11 16.99 -17.09
N MET A 80 4.80 15.98 -16.28
CA MET A 80 4.50 14.61 -16.72
C MET A 80 2.99 14.30 -16.72
N ARG A 81 2.12 15.29 -16.50
CA ARG A 81 0.66 15.07 -16.40
C ARG A 81 0.02 14.61 -17.71
N GLU A 82 0.66 14.88 -18.85
CA GLU A 82 0.23 14.47 -20.19
C GLU A 82 0.17 12.95 -20.38
N TYR A 83 0.95 12.18 -19.62
CA TYR A 83 0.99 10.71 -19.72
C TYR A 83 -0.23 10.01 -19.10
N LEU A 84 -1.19 10.76 -18.56
CA LEU A 84 -2.46 10.28 -18.03
C LEU A 84 -2.39 9.19 -16.92
N VAL A 85 -1.21 8.94 -16.36
CA VAL A 85 -1.01 8.03 -15.21
C VAL A 85 -1.62 8.59 -13.92
N LEU A 86 -1.91 7.69 -12.98
CA LEU A 86 -2.59 7.97 -11.72
C LEU A 86 -1.61 8.48 -10.65
N ASP A 87 -2.10 9.30 -9.73
CA ASP A 87 -1.41 9.54 -8.47
C ASP A 87 -1.73 8.39 -7.51
N ILE A 88 -0.74 7.90 -6.77
CA ILE A 88 -0.91 6.73 -5.91
C ILE A 88 -0.61 7.09 -4.46
N LEU A 89 -1.48 6.66 -3.56
CA LEU A 89 -1.27 6.69 -2.12
C LEU A 89 -1.41 5.26 -1.57
N ILE A 90 -0.41 4.78 -0.84
CA ILE A 90 -0.43 3.45 -0.23
C ILE A 90 -0.14 3.56 1.27
N GLU A 91 -0.99 2.89 2.04
CA GLU A 91 -0.81 2.69 3.47
C GLU A 91 -0.50 1.22 3.73
N PHE A 92 0.64 0.94 4.34
CA PHE A 92 1.05 -0.41 4.70
C PHE A 92 0.69 -0.72 6.16
N LYS A 93 0.34 -1.98 6.37
CA LYS A 93 0.17 -2.57 7.69
C LYS A 93 0.83 -3.93 7.72
N PHE A 94 1.23 -4.33 8.91
CA PHE A 94 1.83 -5.63 9.14
C PHE A 94 1.07 -6.37 10.24
N VAL A 95 0.83 -7.65 10.01
CA VAL A 95 0.28 -8.61 10.96
C VAL A 95 1.29 -9.75 11.06
N SER A 96 1.85 -9.94 12.24
CA SER A 96 2.73 -11.07 12.52
C SER A 96 1.96 -12.40 12.56
N LEU A 97 2.63 -13.54 12.40
CA LEU A 97 2.03 -14.88 12.52
C LEU A 97 1.42 -15.08 13.90
N GLN A 98 2.06 -14.50 14.93
CA GLN A 98 1.57 -14.53 16.30
C GLN A 98 0.24 -13.77 16.44
N GLU A 99 0.13 -12.57 15.86
CA GLU A 99 -1.11 -11.80 15.85
C GLU A 99 -2.20 -12.44 14.99
N ALA A 100 -1.82 -13.07 13.86
CA ALA A 100 -2.73 -13.81 13.01
C ALA A 100 -3.25 -15.10 13.67
N GLY A 101 -2.50 -15.65 14.64
CA GLY A 101 -2.83 -16.89 15.34
C GLY A 101 -2.73 -18.15 14.47
N VAL A 102 -2.05 -18.07 13.32
CA VAL A 102 -1.89 -19.16 12.35
C VAL A 102 -0.45 -19.23 11.85
N ASP A 103 0.01 -20.44 11.50
CA ASP A 103 1.34 -20.63 10.93
C ASP A 103 1.39 -20.26 9.43
N GLY A 104 2.61 -20.04 8.92
CA GLY A 104 2.80 -19.62 7.54
C GLY A 104 2.32 -20.65 6.51
N LYS A 105 2.47 -21.96 6.79
CA LYS A 105 2.00 -23.04 5.90
C LYS A 105 0.48 -23.06 5.75
N THR A 106 -0.23 -22.66 6.80
CA THR A 106 -1.68 -22.54 6.78
C THR A 106 -2.09 -21.30 5.99
N LEU A 107 -1.44 -20.15 6.23
CA LEU A 107 -1.70 -18.90 5.49
C LEU A 107 -1.52 -19.04 3.98
N GLU A 108 -0.48 -19.75 3.52
CA GLU A 108 -0.23 -20.00 2.10
C GLU A 108 -1.40 -20.70 1.39
N LYS A 109 -2.20 -21.47 2.12
CA LYS A 109 -3.33 -22.24 1.58
C LYS A 109 -4.68 -21.55 1.74
N MET A 110 -4.75 -20.48 2.53
CA MET A 110 -5.99 -19.71 2.70
C MET A 110 -6.34 -19.00 1.40
N ASP A 111 -7.62 -18.90 1.08
CA ASP A 111 -8.07 -18.02 0.01
C ASP A 111 -8.16 -16.56 0.49
N ASP A 112 -8.37 -15.65 -0.46
CA ASP A 112 -8.49 -14.21 -0.17
C ASP A 112 -9.61 -13.91 0.84
N ALA A 113 -10.72 -14.64 0.80
CA ALA A 113 -11.87 -14.41 1.66
C ALA A 113 -11.55 -14.79 3.11
N ALA A 114 -10.90 -15.93 3.32
CA ALA A 114 -10.46 -16.41 4.62
C ALA A 114 -9.40 -15.49 5.23
N LEU A 115 -8.44 -15.00 4.43
CA LEU A 115 -7.45 -14.03 4.90
C LEU A 115 -8.09 -12.72 5.37
N ARG A 116 -9.02 -12.17 4.58
CA ARG A 116 -9.77 -10.95 4.93
C ARG A 116 -10.68 -11.14 6.14
N ALA A 117 -11.06 -12.37 6.46
CA ALA A 117 -11.87 -12.69 7.63
C ALA A 117 -11.05 -12.74 8.93
N LEU A 118 -9.71 -12.76 8.87
CA LEU A 118 -8.87 -12.77 10.07
C LEU A 118 -9.08 -11.47 10.88
N PRO A 119 -9.41 -11.56 12.19
CA PRO A 119 -9.66 -10.37 13.01
C PRO A 119 -8.51 -9.36 13.02
N ALA A 120 -7.27 -9.85 13.05
CA ALA A 120 -6.07 -9.03 13.01
C ALA A 120 -5.93 -8.25 11.69
N VAL A 121 -6.27 -8.89 10.56
CA VAL A 121 -6.28 -8.25 9.23
C VAL A 121 -7.35 -7.17 9.18
N GLN A 122 -8.58 -7.47 9.60
CA GLN A 122 -9.68 -6.50 9.61
C GLN A 122 -9.38 -5.29 10.50
N ALA A 123 -8.74 -5.50 11.65
CA ALA A 123 -8.30 -4.41 12.52
C ALA A 123 -7.31 -3.50 11.80
N LYS A 124 -6.26 -4.06 11.20
CA LYS A 124 -5.27 -3.30 10.45
C LYS A 124 -5.85 -2.61 9.22
N GLN A 125 -6.81 -3.22 8.52
CA GLN A 125 -7.51 -2.57 7.41
C GLN A 125 -8.29 -1.33 7.86
N ARG A 126 -9.00 -1.40 8.99
CA ARG A 126 -9.68 -0.23 9.58
C ARG A 126 -8.69 0.88 9.94
N ASP A 127 -7.56 0.52 10.54
CA ASP A 127 -6.50 1.48 10.90
C ASP A 127 -5.91 2.13 9.65
N ALA A 128 -5.64 1.34 8.61
CA ALA A 128 -5.12 1.83 7.34
C ALA A 128 -6.09 2.82 6.67
N LYS A 129 -7.37 2.47 6.64
CA LYS A 129 -8.43 3.33 6.09
C LYS A 129 -8.52 4.67 6.81
N ALA A 130 -8.43 4.67 8.14
CA ALA A 130 -8.40 5.90 8.93
C ALA A 130 -7.14 6.74 8.66
N GLY A 131 -5.99 6.10 8.42
CA GLY A 131 -4.75 6.75 7.99
C GLY A 131 -4.90 7.43 6.63
N LEU A 132 -5.39 6.68 5.64
CA LEU A 132 -5.60 7.14 4.27
C LEU A 132 -6.56 8.33 4.20
N ALA A 133 -7.69 8.28 4.91
CA ALA A 133 -8.68 9.37 4.90
C ALA A 133 -8.08 10.73 5.30
N ARG A 134 -7.25 10.75 6.37
CA ARG A 134 -6.58 11.98 6.83
C ARG A 134 -5.64 12.55 5.77
N TYR A 135 -4.93 11.69 5.07
CA TYR A 135 -3.91 12.11 4.12
C TYR A 135 -4.47 12.47 2.75
N GLN A 136 -5.53 11.77 2.31
CA GLN A 136 -6.34 12.18 1.17
C GLN A 136 -6.80 13.63 1.32
N GLU A 137 -7.24 14.02 2.52
CA GLU A 137 -7.63 15.41 2.81
C GLU A 137 -6.45 16.38 2.69
N LYS A 138 -5.28 16.03 3.24
CA LYS A 138 -4.05 16.84 3.11
C LYS A 138 -3.65 17.04 1.64
N LEU A 139 -3.63 15.96 0.85
CA LEU A 139 -3.31 16.01 -0.58
C LEU A 139 -4.31 16.84 -1.37
N ARG A 140 -5.61 16.72 -1.06
CA ARG A 140 -6.67 17.54 -1.66
C ARG A 140 -6.44 19.03 -1.39
N ARG A 141 -6.13 19.42 -0.16
CA ARG A 141 -5.85 20.82 0.19
C ARG A 141 -4.64 21.38 -0.55
N LYS A 142 -3.62 20.55 -0.79
CA LYS A 142 -2.36 20.95 -1.44
C LYS A 142 -2.47 21.02 -2.97
N PHE A 143 -3.15 20.07 -3.60
CA PHE A 143 -3.12 19.88 -5.06
C PHE A 143 -4.48 20.05 -5.76
N GLY A 144 -5.58 20.09 -5.00
CA GLY A 144 -6.94 20.26 -5.56
C GLY A 144 -7.35 19.16 -6.53
N ASP A 145 -8.14 19.52 -7.52
CA ASP A 145 -8.76 18.60 -8.49
C ASP A 145 -7.79 18.08 -9.58
N VAL A 146 -6.53 18.53 -9.57
CA VAL A 146 -5.50 18.06 -10.52
C VAL A 146 -5.06 16.62 -10.21
N LEU A 147 -5.26 16.15 -8.97
CA LEU A 147 -4.91 14.80 -8.56
C LEU A 147 -5.85 13.76 -9.15
N ARG A 148 -5.28 12.76 -9.81
CA ARG A 148 -5.93 11.51 -10.20
C ARG A 148 -5.62 10.44 -9.16
N LEU A 149 -5.96 10.69 -7.89
CA LEU A 149 -5.53 9.84 -6.79
C LEU A 149 -6.28 8.50 -6.76
N ARG A 150 -5.52 7.42 -6.65
CA ARG A 150 -5.96 6.12 -6.14
C ARG A 150 -5.28 5.81 -4.83
N SER A 151 -6.05 5.31 -3.88
CA SER A 151 -5.57 5.00 -2.53
C SER A 151 -5.74 3.54 -2.25
N PHE A 152 -4.73 2.94 -1.62
CA PHE A 152 -4.69 1.52 -1.33
C PHE A 152 -4.28 1.29 0.11
N SER A 153 -4.99 0.38 0.79
CA SER A 153 -4.48 -0.26 1.99
C SER A 153 -3.82 -1.58 1.61
N VAL A 154 -2.66 -1.87 2.18
CA VAL A 154 -1.93 -3.13 1.96
C VAL A 154 -1.54 -3.71 3.32
N VAL A 155 -2.16 -4.83 3.67
CA VAL A 155 -1.86 -5.57 4.90
C VAL A 155 -1.01 -6.79 4.55
N ALA A 156 0.23 -6.80 5.00
CA ALA A 156 1.06 -8.00 4.97
C ALA A 156 0.73 -8.87 6.18
N VAL A 157 0.36 -10.12 5.93
CA VAL A 157 0.26 -11.16 6.95
C VAL A 157 1.55 -11.96 6.88
N GLY A 158 2.51 -11.50 7.66
CA GLY A 158 3.88 -11.93 7.56
C GLY A 158 4.52 -11.68 6.20
N PHE A 159 5.29 -12.67 5.76
CA PHE A 159 5.84 -12.74 4.41
C PHE A 159 5.17 -13.86 3.62
N GLU A 160 3.96 -14.24 4.00
CA GLU A 160 3.24 -15.32 3.35
C GLU A 160 2.24 -14.75 2.36
N ARG A 161 1.45 -13.75 2.80
CA ARG A 161 0.30 -13.22 2.05
C ARG A 161 0.13 -11.72 2.22
N LEU A 162 -0.43 -11.08 1.21
CA LEU A 162 -0.80 -9.68 1.16
C LEU A 162 -2.30 -9.57 0.90
N VAL A 163 -2.95 -8.71 1.67
CA VAL A 163 -4.35 -8.32 1.47
C VAL A 163 -4.37 -6.85 1.09
N SER A 164 -4.79 -6.55 -0.14
CA SER A 164 -4.94 -5.18 -0.62
C SER A 164 -6.40 -4.79 -0.83
N GLU A 165 -6.72 -3.52 -0.58
CA GLU A 165 -8.03 -2.91 -0.87
C GLU A 165 -7.86 -1.56 -1.55
N VAL A 166 -8.71 -1.29 -2.53
CA VAL A 166 -8.87 0.05 -3.08
C VAL A 166 -9.75 0.83 -2.12
N GLU A 167 -9.21 1.89 -1.53
CA GLU A 167 -10.01 2.75 -0.68
C GLU A 167 -10.70 3.81 -1.52
N PRO A 168 -12.03 3.90 -1.48
CA PRO A 168 -12.76 4.92 -2.20
C PRO A 168 -12.34 6.29 -1.68
N TRP A 169 -12.32 7.25 -2.58
CA TRP A 169 -12.18 8.65 -2.21
C TRP A 169 -13.36 9.04 -1.31
N GLN A 170 -13.11 9.30 -0.02
CA GLN A 170 -14.16 9.80 0.86
C GLN A 170 -14.47 11.25 0.45
N VAL A 171 -15.61 11.43 -0.22
CA VAL A 171 -16.17 12.75 -0.46
C VAL A 171 -16.73 13.23 0.89
N PHE A 172 -15.92 13.92 1.67
CA PHE A 172 -16.46 14.68 2.79
C PHE A 172 -17.29 15.84 2.22
N PRO A 173 -18.54 16.03 2.69
CA PRO A 173 -19.31 17.21 2.32
C PRO A 173 -18.49 18.47 2.65
N ALA A 174 -18.55 19.47 1.78
CA ALA A 174 -17.92 20.76 2.06
C ALA A 174 -18.45 21.29 3.40
N PRO A 175 -17.60 21.88 4.26
CA PRO A 175 -18.11 22.58 5.42
C PRO A 175 -19.04 23.70 4.94
N GLU A 176 -20.24 23.75 5.51
CA GLU A 176 -21.25 24.80 5.28
C GLU A 176 -20.73 26.19 5.64
#